data_AF-A0A2Z6QK40-F1
#
_entry.id   AF-A0A2Z6QK40-F1
#
_cell.length_a   1.000
_cell.length_b   1.000
_cell.length_c   1.000
_cell.angle_alpha   90.00
_cell.angle_beta   90.00
_cell.angle_gamma   90.00
#
_symmetry.space_group_name_H-M   'P 1'
#
loop_
_entity.id
_entity.type
_entity.pdbx_description
1 polymer ?
#
loop_
_entity_poly.entity_id
_entity_poly.type
_entity_poly.pdbx_seq_one_letter_code
_entity_poly.pdbx_strand_id
1 'polypeptide(L)'
;MSRIFALDDLGTSRGRVIPTRPTREIPDIDIDLDIDDLSDSDVEDKKEQETQLQVEEVYNSYETLKRTLINEEFSPEILEYQDKAIHNLDKLIQEQSTISSEMLLIRERKPFGMLLFSDIDRIKYIMEKYLLCRRVKIENQVLSILSSSIYKERLSEAELRHAEDYKKLLEDYLKAELGNKLPEDCLEDGIIKTFEKRPDLSKPVFCRVIKPLVPKDSPDTDVKHEPGDVIMDKYTYMREALEDNFVELI
;
A
#
# COMPACT_ATOMS: atom_id res chain seq x y z
N MET A 1 76.86 18.56 17.15
CA MET A 1 77.28 19.03 18.49
C MET A 1 76.47 20.27 18.86
N SER A 2 76.43 20.64 20.14
CA SER A 2 75.32 21.38 20.76
C SER A 2 75.47 22.92 20.78
N ARG A 3 74.31 23.59 20.95
CA ARG A 3 74.08 24.92 21.57
C ARG A 3 74.66 26.19 20.91
N ILE A 4 73.72 26.99 20.38
CA ILE A 4 73.74 28.45 20.19
C ILE A 4 72.28 28.90 20.46
N PHE A 5 71.92 29.89 21.28
CA PHE A 5 72.62 30.72 22.28
C PHE A 5 71.64 31.00 23.46
N ALA A 6 71.84 32.01 24.31
CA ALA A 6 70.85 32.48 25.32
C ALA A 6 70.97 34.00 25.61
N LEU A 7 69.89 34.61 26.13
CA LEU A 7 69.78 35.99 26.67
C LEU A 7 69.90 37.12 25.60
N ASP A 8 69.29 38.33 25.71
CA ASP A 8 68.72 39.05 26.87
C ASP A 8 67.48 39.94 26.51
N ASP A 9 66.93 40.61 27.53
CA ASP A 9 65.69 41.44 27.58
C ASP A 9 65.51 42.60 26.58
N LEU A 10 64.22 42.93 26.32
CA LEU A 10 63.71 44.33 26.37
C LEU A 10 62.17 44.39 26.45
N GLY A 11 61.65 44.93 27.54
CA GLY A 11 60.20 44.99 27.82
C GLY A 11 59.51 46.32 27.49
N THR A 12 58.22 46.38 27.84
CA THR A 12 57.30 47.55 27.84
C THR A 12 56.51 47.83 26.55
N SER A 13 55.27 47.33 26.51
CA SER A 13 54.14 48.19 26.13
C SER A 13 52.91 47.86 26.98
N ARG A 14 52.06 48.86 27.21
CA ARG A 14 51.04 48.86 28.27
C ARG A 14 49.80 48.05 27.86
N GLY A 15 49.40 47.08 28.70
CA GLY A 15 48.14 46.37 28.56
C GLY A 15 46.93 47.31 28.66
N ARG A 16 46.04 47.26 27.67
CA ARG A 16 44.79 48.02 27.65
C ARG A 16 43.74 47.24 28.44
N VAL A 17 43.38 47.70 29.64
CA VAL A 17 42.37 47.04 30.48
C VAL A 17 41.00 47.17 29.82
N ILE A 18 40.43 46.03 29.40
CA ILE A 18 39.03 45.95 29.00
C ILE A 18 38.19 45.88 30.29
N PRO A 19 37.19 46.76 30.51
CA PRO A 19 36.33 46.65 31.67
C PRO A 19 35.53 45.35 31.59
N THR A 20 35.65 44.50 32.60
CA THR A 20 34.81 43.32 32.73
C THR A 20 33.35 43.75 32.89
N ARG A 21 32.47 43.12 32.12
CA ARG A 21 31.02 43.29 32.25
C ARG A 21 30.63 42.84 33.67
N PRO A 22 29.80 43.57 34.42
CA PRO A 22 29.30 43.07 35.68
C PRO A 22 28.55 41.76 35.41
N THR A 23 28.95 40.69 36.08
CA THR A 23 28.17 39.46 36.16
C THR A 23 26.82 39.84 36.74
N ARG A 24 25.75 39.66 35.95
CA ARG A 24 24.44 39.50 36.57
C ARG A 24 24.51 38.20 37.35
N GLU A 25 24.34 38.29 38.66
CA GLU A 25 23.90 37.15 39.45
C GLU A 25 22.60 36.68 38.78
N ILE A 26 22.68 35.50 38.16
CA ILE A 26 21.50 34.75 37.77
C ILE A 26 20.88 34.39 39.13
N PRO A 27 19.61 34.74 39.41
CA PRO A 27 18.98 34.19 40.60
C PRO A 27 19.00 32.68 40.45
N ASP A 28 19.48 31.97 41.47
CA ASP A 28 19.33 30.53 41.55
C ASP A 28 17.82 30.26 41.61
N ILE A 29 17.23 30.08 40.43
CA ILE A 29 15.91 29.48 40.30
C ILE A 29 16.21 28.01 40.51
N ASP A 30 15.90 27.52 41.72
CA ASP A 30 15.80 26.11 42.03
C ASP A 30 14.68 25.52 41.17
N ILE A 31 15.01 25.29 39.89
CA ILE A 31 14.25 24.43 39.00
C ILE A 31 14.68 23.01 39.36
N ASP A 32 14.16 22.53 40.48
CA ASP A 32 13.96 21.11 40.73
C ASP A 32 12.94 20.61 39.69
N LEU A 33 13.39 20.51 38.44
CA LEU A 33 12.80 19.60 37.47
C LEU A 33 13.33 18.22 37.85
N ASP A 34 12.53 17.51 38.64
CA ASP A 34 12.68 16.08 38.89
C ASP A 34 12.67 15.34 37.55
N ILE A 35 13.87 15.13 36.99
CA ILE A 35 14.08 14.40 35.73
C ILE A 35 13.89 12.88 35.94
N ASP A 36 13.79 12.44 37.19
CA ASP A 36 13.65 11.04 37.60
C ASP A 36 12.19 10.56 37.82
N ASP A 37 11.16 11.36 37.47
CA ASP A 37 9.73 10.95 37.58
C ASP A 37 9.03 10.72 36.22
N LEU A 38 9.78 10.18 35.25
CA LEU A 38 9.17 9.32 34.22
C LEU A 38 9.27 7.88 34.71
N SER A 39 8.20 7.40 35.34
CA SER A 39 8.16 6.02 35.83
C SER A 39 8.35 5.03 34.68
N ASP A 40 9.07 3.91 34.91
CA ASP A 40 9.24 2.86 33.89
C ASP A 40 7.87 2.35 33.39
N SER A 41 6.86 2.34 34.27
CA SER A 41 5.45 2.05 33.94
C SER A 41 4.88 2.98 32.85
N ASP A 42 5.12 4.30 32.92
CA ASP A 42 4.65 5.26 31.91
C ASP A 42 5.34 5.09 30.54
N VAL A 43 6.43 4.32 30.48
CA VAL A 43 7.18 4.00 29.25
C VAL A 43 6.78 2.63 28.72
N GLU A 44 6.53 1.65 29.59
CA GLU A 44 5.98 0.34 29.22
C GLU A 44 4.54 0.48 28.70
N ASP A 45 3.66 1.20 29.40
CA ASP A 45 2.27 1.45 28.98
C ASP A 45 2.18 2.11 27.59
N LYS A 46 3.10 3.03 27.27
CA LYS A 46 3.17 3.68 25.94
C LYS A 46 3.62 2.71 24.86
N LYS A 47 4.63 1.87 25.12
CA LYS A 47 5.08 0.83 24.18
C LYS A 47 4.02 -0.23 23.93
N GLU A 48 3.26 -0.62 24.95
CA GLU A 48 2.15 -1.55 24.79
C GLU A 48 1.04 -0.95 23.92
N GLN A 49 0.68 0.33 24.15
CA GLN A 49 -0.29 1.04 23.31
C GLN A 49 0.18 1.19 21.85
N GLU A 50 1.43 1.59 21.62
CA GLU A 50 2.02 1.67 20.27
C GLU A 50 2.01 0.30 19.56
N THR A 51 2.31 -0.78 20.28
CA THR A 51 2.32 -2.15 19.74
C THR A 51 0.90 -2.61 19.40
N GLN A 52 -0.09 -2.33 20.25
CA GLN A 52 -1.50 -2.67 20.01
C GLN A 52 -2.06 -1.96 18.76
N LEU A 53 -1.76 -0.66 18.60
CA LEU A 53 -2.16 0.12 17.44
C LEU A 53 -1.56 -0.43 16.13
N GLN A 54 -0.29 -0.84 16.13
CA GLN A 54 0.36 -1.46 14.97
C GLN A 54 -0.29 -2.81 14.60
N VAL A 55 -0.63 -3.63 15.59
CA VAL A 55 -1.31 -4.92 15.35
C VAL A 55 -2.71 -4.71 14.76
N GLU A 56 -3.45 -3.70 15.24
CA GLU A 56 -4.78 -3.37 14.71
C GLU A 56 -4.71 -2.82 13.28
N GLU A 57 -3.76 -1.94 12.96
CA GLU A 57 -3.54 -1.43 11.59
C GLU A 57 -3.24 -2.57 10.60
N VAL A 58 -2.38 -3.51 11.00
CA VAL A 58 -2.00 -4.68 10.21
C VAL A 58 -3.20 -5.61 10.00
N TYR A 59 -3.99 -5.89 11.05
CA TYR A 59 -5.18 -6.72 10.95
C TYR A 59 -6.23 -6.09 10.00
N ASN A 60 -6.45 -4.78 10.13
CA ASN A 60 -7.33 -4.02 9.24
C ASN A 60 -6.84 -4.03 7.79
N SER A 61 -5.52 -3.93 7.56
CA SER A 61 -4.90 -4.05 6.23
C SER A 61 -5.15 -5.43 5.60
N TYR A 62 -5.03 -6.50 6.39
CA TYR A 62 -5.28 -7.88 5.97
C TYR A 62 -6.75 -8.16 5.62
N GLU A 63 -7.69 -7.74 6.48
CA GLU A 63 -9.12 -7.90 6.20
C GLU A 63 -9.60 -7.02 5.04
N THR A 64 -9.01 -5.83 4.85
CA THR A 64 -9.23 -5.00 3.66
C THR A 64 -8.79 -5.74 2.41
N LEU A 65 -7.56 -6.27 2.38
CA LEU A 65 -7.02 -6.97 1.21
C LEU A 65 -7.85 -8.22 0.84
N LYS A 66 -8.37 -8.96 1.82
CA LYS A 66 -9.31 -10.07 1.57
C LYS A 66 -10.59 -9.62 0.87
N ARG A 67 -11.21 -8.54 1.35
CA ARG A 67 -12.45 -8.01 0.77
C ARG A 67 -12.19 -7.50 -0.65
N THR A 68 -11.10 -6.76 -0.85
CA THR A 68 -10.75 -6.26 -2.19
C THR A 68 -10.36 -7.36 -3.15
N LEU A 69 -9.75 -8.46 -2.68
CA LEU A 69 -9.53 -9.66 -3.49
C LEU A 69 -10.84 -10.28 -3.98
N ILE A 70 -11.83 -10.47 -3.09
CA ILE A 70 -13.14 -11.03 -3.47
C ILE A 70 -13.85 -10.07 -4.45
N ASN A 71 -13.85 -8.77 -4.16
CA ASN A 71 -14.39 -7.75 -5.05
C ASN A 71 -13.68 -7.74 -6.42
N GLU A 72 -12.38 -7.96 -6.47
CA GLU A 72 -11.60 -8.07 -7.71
C GLU A 72 -11.93 -9.37 -8.46
N GLU A 73 -12.10 -10.52 -7.79
CA GLU A 73 -12.45 -11.78 -8.49
C GLU A 73 -13.82 -11.73 -9.18
N PHE A 74 -14.80 -11.05 -8.59
CA PHE A 74 -16.17 -11.04 -9.13
C PHE A 74 -16.52 -9.83 -10.02
N SER A 75 -15.85 -8.69 -9.85
CA SER A 75 -16.09 -7.50 -10.69
C SER A 75 -15.61 -7.68 -12.15
N PRO A 76 -16.34 -7.15 -13.14
CA PRO A 76 -16.00 -7.29 -14.56
C PRO A 76 -14.90 -6.33 -15.04
N GLU A 77 -14.58 -5.29 -14.25
CA GLU A 77 -13.58 -4.24 -14.55
C GLU A 77 -12.44 -4.25 -13.53
N ILE A 78 -11.42 -3.41 -13.72
CA ILE A 78 -10.33 -3.21 -12.75
C ILE A 78 -10.77 -2.25 -11.63
N LEU A 79 -10.57 -2.66 -10.37
CA LEU A 79 -10.85 -1.83 -9.18
C LEU A 79 -9.61 -1.01 -8.75
N GLU A 80 -9.74 -0.17 -7.73
CA GLU A 80 -8.63 0.63 -7.19
C GLU A 80 -7.55 -0.24 -6.51
N TYR A 81 -6.28 0.02 -6.87
CA TYR A 81 -5.12 -0.67 -6.30
C TYR A 81 -4.90 -0.30 -4.82
N GLN A 82 -4.88 -1.30 -3.94
CA GLN A 82 -4.75 -1.11 -2.49
C GLN A 82 -3.29 -0.97 -2.03
N ASP A 83 -2.62 0.11 -2.45
CA ASP A 83 -1.20 0.34 -2.20
C ASP A 83 -0.83 0.30 -0.71
N LYS A 84 -1.61 1.00 0.14
CA LYS A 84 -1.39 1.05 1.60
C LYS A 84 -1.45 -0.34 2.25
N ALA A 85 -2.46 -1.14 1.88
CA ALA A 85 -2.64 -2.47 2.45
C ALA A 85 -1.50 -3.42 2.03
N ILE A 86 -1.07 -3.34 0.78
CA ILE A 86 0.06 -4.14 0.27
C ILE A 86 1.38 -3.72 0.93
N HIS A 87 1.64 -2.42 1.06
CA HIS A 87 2.85 -1.91 1.71
C HIS A 87 2.94 -2.33 3.18
N ASN A 88 1.85 -2.18 3.93
CA ASN A 88 1.78 -2.56 5.34
C ASN A 88 2.00 -4.07 5.54
N LEU A 89 1.44 -4.91 4.67
CA LEU A 89 1.59 -6.37 4.73
C LEU A 89 2.97 -6.85 4.26
N ASP A 90 3.58 -6.20 3.26
CA ASP A 90 4.95 -6.54 2.83
C ASP A 90 5.97 -6.22 3.94
N LYS A 91 5.85 -5.04 4.57
CA LYS A 91 6.66 -4.68 5.74
C LYS A 91 6.53 -5.72 6.86
N LEU A 92 5.29 -6.12 7.19
CA LEU A 92 5.02 -7.16 8.18
C LEU A 92 5.71 -8.49 7.82
N ILE A 93 5.60 -8.93 6.56
CA ILE A 93 6.22 -10.16 6.08
C ILE A 93 7.74 -10.10 6.24
N GLN A 94 8.39 -8.98 5.93
CA GLN A 94 9.84 -8.82 6.09
C GLN A 94 10.29 -8.91 7.56
N GLU A 95 9.59 -8.21 8.46
CA GLU A 95 9.86 -8.23 9.90
C GLU A 95 9.63 -9.63 10.50
N GLN A 96 8.46 -10.22 10.25
CA GLN A 96 8.08 -11.51 10.82
C GLN A 96 8.85 -12.69 10.19
N SER A 97 9.24 -12.61 8.92
CA SER A 97 10.09 -13.64 8.29
C SER A 97 11.47 -13.73 8.95
N THR A 98 12.01 -12.61 9.42
CA THR A 98 13.28 -12.58 10.17
C THR A 98 13.10 -13.27 11.52
N ILE A 99 12.09 -12.86 12.30
CA ILE A 99 11.76 -13.43 13.62
C ILE A 99 11.45 -14.94 13.52
N SER A 100 10.66 -15.34 12.52
CA SER A 100 10.32 -16.75 12.27
C SER A 100 11.58 -17.59 11.99
N SER A 101 12.52 -17.05 11.21
CA SER A 101 13.77 -17.74 10.88
C SER A 101 14.63 -18.00 12.13
N GLU A 102 14.74 -17.01 13.02
CA GLU A 102 15.45 -17.16 14.30
C GLU A 102 14.75 -18.16 15.23
N MET A 103 13.42 -18.10 15.36
CA MET A 103 12.65 -19.03 16.19
C MET A 103 12.72 -20.48 15.73
N LEU A 104 12.85 -20.72 14.42
CA LEU A 104 12.99 -22.07 13.85
C LEU A 104 14.33 -22.74 14.19
N LEU A 105 15.38 -21.97 14.48
CA LEU A 105 16.69 -22.48 14.92
C LEU A 105 16.68 -22.93 16.39
N ILE A 106 15.84 -22.32 17.23
CA ILE A 106 15.76 -22.60 18.67
C ILE A 106 14.78 -23.76 18.91
N ARG A 107 15.28 -24.90 19.38
CA ARG A 107 14.49 -26.15 19.53
C ARG A 107 13.17 -25.97 20.30
N GLU A 108 13.18 -25.16 21.35
CA GLU A 108 12.02 -24.88 22.21
C GLU A 108 11.00 -23.92 21.56
N ARG A 109 11.48 -22.99 20.72
CA ARG A 109 10.62 -22.01 20.01
C ARG A 109 10.19 -22.47 18.63
N LYS A 110 10.79 -23.54 18.09
CA LYS A 110 10.47 -24.15 16.80
C LYS A 110 8.96 -24.33 16.51
N PRO A 111 8.10 -24.82 17.43
CA PRO A 111 6.66 -24.91 17.14
C PRO A 111 6.01 -23.54 16.89
N PHE A 112 6.41 -22.49 17.62
CA PHE A 112 5.94 -21.12 17.38
C PHE A 112 6.50 -20.55 16.07
N GLY A 113 7.77 -20.83 15.75
CA GLY A 113 8.35 -20.47 14.46
C GLY A 113 7.64 -21.15 13.27
N MET A 114 7.17 -22.39 13.43
CA MET A 114 6.37 -23.07 12.40
C MET A 114 4.97 -22.47 12.23
N LEU A 115 4.34 -22.01 13.34
CA LEU A 115 3.05 -21.32 13.27
C LEU A 115 3.20 -19.98 12.53
N LEU A 116 4.17 -19.15 12.94
CA LEU A 116 4.45 -17.85 12.33
C LEU A 116 4.77 -17.99 10.84
N PHE A 117 5.59 -18.99 10.47
CA PHE A 117 5.86 -19.32 9.07
C PHE A 117 4.58 -19.64 8.27
N SER A 118 3.67 -20.45 8.83
CA SER A 118 2.41 -20.78 8.18
C SER A 118 1.47 -19.58 8.02
N ASP A 119 1.51 -18.61 8.93
CA ASP A 119 0.69 -17.39 8.83
C ASP A 119 1.29 -16.38 7.86
N ILE A 120 2.61 -16.25 7.79
CA ILE A 120 3.32 -15.50 6.72
C ILE A 120 2.94 -16.05 5.33
N ASP A 121 2.96 -17.37 5.15
CA ASP A 121 2.61 -17.99 3.87
C ASP A 121 1.13 -17.77 3.48
N ARG A 122 0.22 -17.68 4.46
CA ARG A 122 -1.20 -17.30 4.23
C ARG A 122 -1.35 -15.87 3.74
N ILE A 123 -0.59 -14.92 4.31
CA ILE A 123 -0.63 -13.51 3.90
C ILE A 123 -0.04 -13.38 2.49
N LYS A 124 1.13 -13.99 2.23
CA LYS A 124 1.74 -14.05 0.88
C LYS A 124 0.78 -14.62 -0.15
N TYR A 125 0.11 -15.74 0.14
CA TYR A 125 -0.86 -16.34 -0.77
C TYR A 125 -1.99 -15.38 -1.15
N ILE A 126 -2.52 -14.60 -0.21
CA ILE A 126 -3.59 -13.62 -0.47
C ILE A 126 -3.06 -12.43 -1.30
N MET A 127 -1.87 -11.92 -0.99
CA MET A 127 -1.21 -10.86 -1.78
C MET A 127 -0.91 -11.31 -3.21
N GLU A 128 -0.31 -12.49 -3.39
CA GLU A 128 -0.05 -13.09 -4.70
C GLU A 128 -1.34 -13.31 -5.48
N LYS A 129 -2.39 -13.88 -4.85
CA LYS A 129 -3.68 -14.11 -5.51
C LYS A 129 -4.35 -12.81 -5.96
N TYR A 130 -4.28 -11.74 -5.18
CA TYR A 130 -4.77 -10.41 -5.55
C TYR A 130 -4.02 -9.87 -6.79
N LEU A 131 -2.69 -9.88 -6.76
CA LEU A 131 -1.86 -9.40 -7.88
C LEU A 131 -2.03 -10.25 -9.15
N LEU A 132 -2.22 -11.57 -9.00
CA LEU A 132 -2.50 -12.48 -10.12
C LEU A 132 -3.87 -12.20 -10.74
N CYS A 133 -4.92 -12.01 -9.93
CA CYS A 133 -6.26 -11.66 -10.41
C CYS A 133 -6.23 -10.36 -11.24
N ARG A 134 -5.57 -9.32 -10.70
CA ARG A 134 -5.40 -8.04 -11.38
C ARG A 134 -4.59 -8.15 -12.66
N ARG A 135 -3.47 -8.86 -12.67
CA ARG A 135 -2.69 -9.11 -13.89
C ARG A 135 -3.53 -9.74 -14.99
N VAL A 136 -4.33 -10.77 -14.67
CA VAL A 136 -5.20 -11.45 -15.64
C VAL A 136 -6.26 -10.49 -16.20
N LYS A 137 -6.81 -9.58 -15.39
CA LYS A 137 -7.71 -8.52 -15.89
C LYS A 137 -7.00 -7.51 -16.79
N ILE A 138 -5.83 -7.03 -16.36
CA ILE A 138 -5.01 -6.06 -17.11
C ILE A 138 -4.67 -6.63 -18.49
N GLU A 139 -4.16 -7.86 -18.58
CA GLU A 139 -3.82 -8.50 -19.86
C GLU A 139 -5.07 -8.71 -20.74
N ASN A 140 -6.23 -9.03 -20.16
CA ASN A 140 -7.47 -9.19 -20.92
C ASN A 140 -8.07 -7.87 -21.42
N GLN A 141 -7.89 -6.75 -20.70
CA GLN A 141 -8.56 -5.47 -20.99
C GLN A 141 -7.57 -4.33 -21.31
N VAL A 142 -6.30 -4.67 -21.61
CA VAL A 142 -5.16 -3.73 -21.69
C VAL A 142 -5.44 -2.50 -22.56
N LEU A 143 -6.09 -2.70 -23.71
CA LEU A 143 -6.41 -1.63 -24.65
C LEU A 143 -7.44 -0.65 -24.07
N SER A 144 -8.50 -1.17 -23.44
CA SER A 144 -9.56 -0.34 -22.85
C SER A 144 -9.07 0.41 -21.60
N ILE A 145 -8.27 -0.27 -20.78
CA ILE A 145 -7.60 0.31 -19.61
C ILE A 145 -6.65 1.45 -20.04
N LEU A 146 -5.79 1.22 -21.03
CA LEU A 146 -4.85 2.24 -21.51
C LEU A 146 -5.48 3.37 -22.34
N SER A 147 -6.75 3.24 -22.74
CA SER A 147 -7.54 4.32 -23.36
C SER A 147 -8.31 5.18 -22.35
N SER A 148 -8.53 4.72 -21.12
CA SER A 148 -9.31 5.43 -20.09
C SER A 148 -8.43 5.98 -18.98
N SER A 149 -8.51 7.30 -18.69
CA SER A 149 -7.77 7.89 -17.55
C SER A 149 -8.19 7.26 -16.22
N ILE A 150 -9.50 7.06 -16.04
CA ILE A 150 -10.10 6.51 -14.81
C ILE A 150 -9.54 5.12 -14.48
N TYR A 151 -9.33 4.25 -15.49
CA TYR A 151 -8.76 2.93 -15.25
C TYR A 151 -7.23 2.96 -15.09
N LYS A 152 -6.52 3.93 -15.68
CA LYS A 152 -5.08 4.12 -15.42
C LYS A 152 -4.80 4.56 -14.00
N GLU A 153 -5.60 5.48 -13.47
CA GLU A 153 -5.47 6.01 -12.11
C GLU A 153 -5.71 4.93 -11.04
N ARG A 154 -6.37 3.81 -11.41
CA ARG A 154 -6.60 2.62 -10.56
C ARG A 154 -5.46 1.60 -10.57
N LEU A 155 -4.40 1.79 -11.36
CA LEU A 155 -3.25 0.88 -11.45
C LEU A 155 -2.11 1.34 -10.54
N SER A 156 -1.30 0.40 -10.04
CA SER A 156 0.03 0.74 -9.52
C SER A 156 1.00 1.13 -10.65
N GLU A 157 2.10 1.82 -10.33
CA GLU A 157 3.15 2.16 -11.30
C GLU A 157 3.73 0.90 -12.00
N ALA A 158 3.91 -0.19 -11.24
CA ALA A 158 4.37 -1.46 -11.77
C ALA A 158 3.34 -2.14 -12.69
N GLU A 159 2.04 -2.05 -12.37
CA GLU A 159 0.95 -2.52 -13.22
C GLU A 159 0.81 -1.70 -14.50
N LEU A 160 0.94 -0.37 -14.42
CA LEU A 160 0.91 0.52 -15.58
C LEU A 160 2.05 0.19 -16.55
N ARG A 161 3.27 0.02 -16.03
CA ARG A 161 4.42 -0.39 -16.85
C ARG A 161 4.19 -1.77 -17.49
N HIS A 162 3.68 -2.75 -16.74
CA HIS A 162 3.34 -4.07 -17.29
C HIS A 162 2.29 -3.96 -18.41
N ALA A 163 1.28 -3.11 -18.25
CA ALA A 163 0.27 -2.86 -19.27
C ALA A 163 0.85 -2.23 -20.54
N GLU A 164 1.76 -1.26 -20.43
CA GLU A 164 2.43 -0.63 -21.57
C GLU A 164 3.38 -1.60 -22.31
N ASP A 165 4.21 -2.33 -21.56
CA ASP A 165 5.12 -3.36 -22.10
C ASP A 165 4.30 -4.48 -22.79
N TYR A 166 3.19 -4.94 -22.18
CA TYR A 166 2.29 -5.95 -22.75
C TYR A 166 1.54 -5.45 -23.98
N LYS A 167 1.04 -4.20 -23.97
CA LYS A 167 0.40 -3.59 -25.16
C LYS A 167 1.39 -3.58 -26.33
N LYS A 168 2.63 -3.15 -26.11
CA LYS A 168 3.65 -3.13 -27.17
C LYS A 168 3.94 -4.54 -27.70
N LEU A 169 4.09 -5.52 -26.82
CA LEU A 169 4.27 -6.93 -27.20
C LEU A 169 3.10 -7.44 -28.05
N LEU A 170 1.86 -7.10 -27.67
CA LEU A 170 0.65 -7.47 -28.42
C LEU A 170 0.61 -6.81 -29.79
N GLU A 171 0.95 -5.52 -29.89
CA GLU A 171 1.06 -4.82 -31.17
C GLU A 171 2.12 -5.43 -32.09
N ASP A 172 3.32 -5.71 -31.56
CA ASP A 172 4.41 -6.31 -32.33
C ASP A 172 4.05 -7.74 -32.81
N TYR A 173 3.38 -8.53 -31.96
CA TYR A 173 2.85 -9.85 -32.30
C TYR A 173 1.78 -9.77 -33.42
N LEU A 174 0.78 -8.89 -33.28
CA LEU A 174 -0.27 -8.70 -34.28
C LEU A 174 0.31 -8.20 -35.61
N LYS A 175 1.25 -7.24 -35.58
CA LYS A 175 1.96 -6.76 -36.78
C LYS A 175 2.73 -7.89 -37.46
N ALA A 176 3.40 -8.77 -36.71
CA ALA A 176 4.14 -9.90 -37.28
C ALA A 176 3.22 -10.97 -37.90
N GLU A 177 2.11 -11.33 -37.27
CA GLU A 177 1.21 -12.39 -37.75
C GLU A 177 0.26 -11.92 -38.87
N LEU A 178 -0.23 -10.68 -38.77
CA LEU A 178 -1.30 -10.12 -39.60
C LEU A 178 -0.81 -9.10 -40.63
N GLY A 179 0.37 -8.48 -40.43
CA GLY A 179 0.90 -7.42 -41.30
C GLY A 179 1.10 -7.83 -42.76
N ASN A 180 1.40 -9.11 -43.02
CA ASN A 180 1.52 -9.65 -44.38
C ASN A 180 0.18 -10.14 -44.97
N LYS A 181 -0.92 -10.09 -44.21
CA LYS A 181 -2.22 -10.69 -44.55
C LYS A 181 -3.36 -9.67 -44.66
N LEU A 182 -3.23 -8.50 -44.05
CA LEU A 182 -4.24 -7.44 -44.10
C LEU A 182 -3.72 -6.18 -44.84
N PRO A 183 -4.60 -5.40 -45.49
CA PRO A 183 -4.24 -4.11 -46.08
C PRO A 183 -3.71 -3.11 -45.04
N GLU A 184 -2.87 -2.19 -45.49
CA GLU A 184 -2.27 -1.13 -44.66
C GLU A 184 -3.34 -0.30 -43.92
N ASP A 185 -4.45 0.04 -44.60
CA ASP A 185 -5.60 0.77 -44.02
C ASP A 185 -6.20 0.11 -42.75
N CYS A 186 -6.06 -1.21 -42.61
CA CYS A 186 -6.54 -1.93 -41.43
C CYS A 186 -5.51 -1.92 -40.28
N LEU A 187 -4.21 -1.86 -40.62
CA LEU A 187 -3.09 -2.08 -39.70
C LEU A 187 -2.79 -0.88 -38.79
N GLU A 188 -2.97 0.35 -39.26
CA GLU A 188 -2.54 1.53 -38.50
C GLU A 188 -3.42 1.84 -37.27
N ASP A 189 -4.72 1.53 -37.30
CA ASP A 189 -5.63 1.98 -36.24
C ASP A 189 -6.89 1.09 -36.02
N GLY A 190 -7.37 0.41 -37.06
CA GLY A 190 -8.65 -0.33 -37.03
C GLY A 190 -8.58 -1.70 -36.34
N ILE A 191 -7.58 -2.53 -36.66
CA ILE A 191 -7.46 -3.90 -36.13
C ILE A 191 -7.32 -3.91 -34.60
N ILE A 192 -6.44 -3.06 -34.04
CA ILE A 192 -6.17 -3.05 -32.60
C ILE A 192 -7.45 -2.67 -31.82
N LYS A 193 -8.19 -1.65 -32.28
CA LYS A 193 -9.50 -1.26 -31.71
C LYS A 193 -10.57 -2.34 -31.87
N THR A 194 -10.50 -3.18 -32.90
CA THR A 194 -11.42 -4.31 -33.11
C THR A 194 -11.18 -5.44 -32.10
N PHE A 195 -9.95 -5.57 -31.58
CA PHE A 195 -9.61 -6.49 -30.49
C PHE A 195 -9.76 -5.88 -29.09
N GLU A 196 -10.31 -4.67 -28.95
CA GLU A 196 -10.56 -4.03 -27.65
C GLU A 196 -11.66 -4.78 -26.87
N LYS A 197 -11.24 -5.67 -25.96
CA LYS A 197 -12.13 -6.26 -24.95
C LYS A 197 -12.47 -5.21 -23.90
N ARG A 198 -13.75 -4.87 -23.78
CA ARG A 198 -14.29 -3.97 -22.74
C ARG A 198 -14.86 -4.77 -21.57
N PRO A 199 -14.85 -4.22 -20.33
CA PRO A 199 -15.55 -4.84 -19.21
C PRO A 199 -17.05 -4.90 -19.46
N ASP A 200 -17.66 -6.08 -19.26
CA ASP A 200 -19.11 -6.24 -19.33
C ASP A 200 -19.77 -5.80 -18.03
N LEU A 201 -20.23 -4.56 -18.01
CA LEU A 201 -20.92 -3.96 -16.85
C LEU A 201 -22.33 -4.54 -16.64
N SER A 202 -22.91 -5.18 -17.65
CA SER A 202 -24.23 -5.80 -17.56
C SER A 202 -24.21 -7.18 -16.90
N LYS A 203 -23.01 -7.72 -16.64
CA LYS A 203 -22.79 -8.98 -15.91
C LYS A 203 -23.54 -8.95 -14.56
N PRO A 204 -24.39 -9.95 -14.26
CA PRO A 204 -24.99 -10.09 -12.94
C PRO A 204 -23.93 -10.50 -11.92
N VAL A 205 -24.00 -9.89 -10.73
CA VAL A 205 -23.12 -10.15 -9.59
C VAL A 205 -23.96 -10.39 -8.33
N PHE A 206 -23.43 -11.19 -7.40
CA PHE A 206 -23.98 -11.31 -6.07
C PHE A 206 -23.28 -10.31 -5.15
N CYS A 207 -24.08 -9.54 -4.41
CA CYS A 207 -23.60 -8.54 -3.47
C CYS A 207 -24.20 -8.82 -2.09
N ARG A 208 -23.39 -8.69 -1.04
CA ARG A 208 -23.83 -8.59 0.35
C ARG A 208 -23.88 -7.13 0.76
N VAL A 209 -25.00 -6.71 1.35
CA VAL A 209 -25.22 -5.34 1.82
C VAL A 209 -24.53 -5.15 3.18
N ILE A 210 -23.65 -4.15 3.29
CA ILE A 210 -22.92 -3.79 4.53
C ILE A 210 -23.62 -2.64 5.25
N LYS A 211 -24.05 -1.64 4.48
CA LYS A 211 -24.74 -0.42 4.94
C LYS A 211 -26.10 -0.38 4.27
N PRO A 212 -27.15 0.14 4.94
CA PRO A 212 -28.50 0.17 4.37
C PRO A 212 -28.50 0.90 3.03
N LEU A 213 -28.91 0.18 1.99
CA LEU A 213 -28.86 0.64 0.60
C LEU A 213 -30.28 0.72 0.02
N VAL A 214 -30.51 1.77 -0.75
CA VAL A 214 -31.64 1.86 -1.68
C VAL A 214 -31.04 1.86 -3.08
N PRO A 215 -31.13 0.75 -3.84
CA PRO A 215 -30.58 0.67 -5.20
C PRO A 215 -31.18 1.75 -6.08
N LYS A 216 -30.34 2.68 -6.55
CA LYS A 216 -30.74 3.63 -7.59
C LYS A 216 -30.77 2.92 -8.93
N ASP A 217 -31.72 3.30 -9.77
CA ASP A 217 -31.83 2.93 -11.19
C ASP A 217 -32.03 1.43 -11.52
N SER A 218 -32.04 0.53 -10.54
CA SER A 218 -32.51 -0.85 -10.72
C SER A 218 -34.01 -0.88 -11.05
N PRO A 219 -34.48 -1.84 -11.88
CA PRO A 219 -35.89 -1.92 -12.27
C PRO A 219 -36.83 -2.31 -11.11
N ASP A 220 -36.30 -2.96 -10.07
CA ASP A 220 -37.02 -3.28 -8.83
C ASP A 220 -36.88 -2.12 -7.82
N THR A 221 -37.21 -0.91 -8.27
CA THR A 221 -37.02 0.33 -7.52
C THR A 221 -37.84 0.34 -6.22
N ASP A 222 -37.26 0.93 -5.16
CA ASP A 222 -37.79 1.12 -3.80
C ASP A 222 -37.69 -0.06 -2.79
N VAL A 223 -37.06 -1.19 -3.12
CA VAL A 223 -36.68 -2.17 -2.08
C VAL A 223 -35.52 -1.62 -1.25
N LYS A 224 -35.77 -1.37 0.04
CA LYS A 224 -34.71 -1.05 1.01
C LYS A 224 -34.07 -2.35 1.48
N HIS A 225 -32.77 -2.46 1.36
CA HIS A 225 -32.02 -3.61 1.85
C HIS A 225 -31.37 -3.30 3.20
N GLU A 226 -31.46 -4.25 4.13
CA GLU A 226 -30.85 -4.17 5.45
C GLU A 226 -29.41 -4.74 5.42
N PRO A 227 -28.52 -4.28 6.32
CA PRO A 227 -27.20 -4.89 6.49
C PRO A 227 -27.28 -6.41 6.73
N GLY A 228 -26.59 -7.17 5.87
CA GLY A 228 -26.61 -8.64 5.86
C GLY A 228 -27.42 -9.26 4.72
N ASP A 229 -28.28 -8.49 4.05
CA ASP A 229 -29.02 -8.98 2.88
C ASP A 229 -28.07 -9.36 1.73
N VAL A 230 -28.44 -10.41 1.00
CA VAL A 230 -27.76 -10.84 -0.23
C VAL A 230 -28.67 -10.53 -1.41
N ILE A 231 -28.16 -9.70 -2.32
CA ILE A 231 -28.85 -9.23 -3.53
C ILE A 231 -28.12 -9.74 -4.78
N MET A 232 -28.86 -9.90 -5.87
CA MET A 232 -28.33 -10.25 -7.19
C MET A 232 -28.84 -9.24 -8.20
N ASP A 233 -27.94 -8.45 -8.77
CA ASP A 233 -28.27 -7.45 -9.80
C ASP A 233 -27.08 -7.24 -10.75
N LYS A 234 -27.25 -6.44 -11.79
CA LYS A 234 -26.20 -6.07 -12.74
C LYS A 234 -25.15 -5.19 -12.08
N TYR A 235 -23.89 -5.45 -12.40
CA TYR A 235 -22.76 -4.70 -11.86
C TYR A 235 -22.88 -3.17 -12.10
N THR A 236 -23.47 -2.72 -13.22
CA THR A 236 -23.74 -1.29 -13.49
C THR A 236 -24.40 -0.55 -12.32
N TYR A 237 -25.40 -1.15 -11.65
CA TYR A 237 -26.13 -0.51 -10.54
C TYR A 237 -25.36 -0.57 -9.21
N MET A 238 -24.49 -1.57 -9.06
CA MET A 238 -23.75 -1.84 -7.83
C MET A 238 -22.36 -1.19 -7.82
N ARG A 239 -21.85 -0.69 -8.95
CA ARG A 239 -20.52 -0.06 -9.05
C ARG A 239 -20.32 1.07 -8.04
N GLU A 240 -21.21 2.08 -8.03
CA GLU A 240 -21.08 3.23 -7.10
C GLU A 240 -21.14 2.76 -5.64
N ALA A 241 -22.06 1.84 -5.32
CA ALA A 241 -22.19 1.28 -3.98
C ALA A 241 -20.99 0.41 -3.56
N LEU A 242 -20.24 -0.16 -4.51
CA LEU A 242 -19.00 -0.90 -4.27
C LEU A 242 -17.84 0.04 -3.99
N GLU A 243 -17.71 1.14 -4.75
CA GLU A 243 -16.70 2.19 -4.54
C GLU A 243 -16.89 2.87 -3.17
N ASP A 244 -18.13 3.21 -2.79
CA ASP A 244 -18.46 3.79 -1.48
C ASP A 244 -18.46 2.78 -0.29
N ASN A 245 -18.12 1.51 -0.54
CA ASN A 245 -18.13 0.43 0.46
C ASN A 245 -19.49 0.30 1.19
N PHE A 246 -20.60 0.36 0.44
CA PHE A 246 -21.95 0.00 0.92
C PHE A 246 -22.24 -1.49 0.70
N VAL A 247 -21.62 -2.09 -0.32
CA VAL A 247 -21.75 -3.51 -0.66
C VAL A 247 -20.37 -4.18 -0.80
N GLU A 248 -20.35 -5.49 -0.60
CA GLU A 248 -19.22 -6.39 -0.91
C GLU A 248 -19.72 -7.43 -1.93
N LEU A 249 -18.88 -7.84 -2.88
CA LEU A 249 -19.19 -8.98 -3.75
C LEU A 249 -18.94 -10.30 -3.00
N ILE A 250 -19.63 -11.37 -3.42
CA ILE A 250 -19.53 -12.73 -2.83
C ILE A 250 -19.53 -13.84 -3.89
#